data_AF-A0AAC8VWX2-F1
#
_entry.id   AF-A0AAC8VWX2-F1
#
_cell.length_a   1.000
_cell.length_b   1.000
_cell.length_c   1.000
_cell.angle_alpha   90.00
_cell.angle_beta   90.00
_cell.angle_gamma   90.00
#
_symmetry.space_group_name_H-M   'P 1'
#
loop_
_entity.id
_entity.type
_entity.pdbx_description
1 polymer ?
#
loop_
_entity_poly.entity_id
_entity_poly.type
_entity_poly.pdbx_seq_one_letter_code
_entity_poly.pdbx_strand_id
1 'polypeptide(L)'
;MPKTTRHPPAIGTGSETRVRTRQITYRLTPDEYAAVARSGEARGWSPAQYARAVVLTDAGQTIPAIARRRPEAPPELQSALPVLTALLGDIRHIRTLLNQLAARANAGAVAPACAGYAKAETVVQGLSERIVAAILGEEGAS
;
A
#
# COMPACT_ATOMS: atom_id res chain seq x y z
N MET A 1 6.79 -8.73 45.24
CA MET A 1 6.56 -8.01 43.96
C MET A 1 5.30 -8.57 43.31
N PRO A 2 4.26 -7.78 43.04
CA PRO A 2 3.05 -8.28 42.39
C PRO A 2 3.31 -8.51 40.89
N LYS A 3 2.89 -9.68 40.39
CA LYS A 3 3.03 -10.08 38.98
C LYS A 3 2.02 -9.31 38.14
N THR A 4 2.50 -8.56 37.14
CA THR A 4 1.65 -7.89 36.16
C THR A 4 0.90 -8.93 35.33
N THR A 5 -0.43 -8.94 35.42
CA THR A 5 -1.31 -9.69 34.54
C THR A 5 -1.18 -9.13 33.12
N ARG A 6 -0.61 -9.92 32.21
CA ARG A 6 -0.66 -9.60 30.78
C ARG A 6 -2.09 -9.76 30.31
N HIS A 7 -2.76 -8.66 29.97
CA HIS A 7 -4.00 -8.73 29.23
C HIS A 7 -3.71 -9.31 27.84
N PRO A 8 -4.49 -10.31 27.38
CA PRO A 8 -4.43 -10.74 25.99
C PRO A 8 -4.80 -9.56 25.09
N PRO A 9 -4.17 -9.40 23.92
CA PRO A 9 -4.60 -8.38 22.97
C PRO A 9 -6.05 -8.65 22.60
N ALA A 10 -6.90 -7.64 22.76
CA ALA A 10 -8.27 -7.70 22.30
C ALA A 10 -8.26 -8.09 20.81
N ILE A 11 -8.85 -9.23 20.49
CA ILE A 11 -9.17 -9.59 19.11
C ILE A 11 -10.26 -8.59 18.70
N GLY A 12 -9.83 -7.45 18.17
CA GLY A 12 -10.72 -6.46 17.60
C GLY A 12 -11.50 -7.13 16.47
N THR A 13 -12.78 -7.37 16.71
CA THR A 13 -13.73 -7.72 15.68
C THR A 13 -13.71 -6.60 14.65
N GLY A 14 -13.22 -6.89 13.44
CA GLY A 14 -13.00 -5.92 12.36
C GLY A 14 -14.27 -5.29 11.77
N SER A 15 -15.32 -5.11 12.56
CA SER A 15 -16.56 -4.42 12.20
C SER A 15 -16.52 -2.92 12.50
N GLU A 16 -15.77 -2.47 13.50
CA GLU A 16 -15.77 -1.06 13.95
C GLU A 16 -15.17 -0.07 12.93
N THR A 17 -14.36 -0.55 11.98
CA THR A 17 -13.69 0.30 10.98
C THR A 17 -14.34 0.28 9.60
N ARG A 18 -15.45 -0.45 9.42
CA ARG A 18 -16.11 -0.56 8.10
C ARG A 18 -17.01 0.64 7.85
N VAL A 19 -16.57 1.53 6.96
CA VAL A 19 -17.33 2.70 6.48
C VAL A 19 -18.66 2.31 5.79
N ARG A 20 -18.79 1.05 5.33
CA ARG A 20 -19.99 0.54 4.64
C ARG A 20 -20.45 -0.76 5.30
N THR A 21 -21.69 -0.76 5.82
CA THR A 21 -22.24 -1.84 6.65
C THR A 21 -23.38 -2.61 5.99
N ARG A 22 -23.88 -2.16 4.84
CA ARG A 22 -24.98 -2.78 4.08
C ARG A 22 -24.54 -3.13 2.67
N GLN A 23 -25.06 -4.23 2.14
CA GLN A 23 -24.81 -4.72 0.79
C GLN A 23 -26.12 -4.76 0.00
N ILE A 24 -26.06 -4.35 -1.26
CA ILE A 24 -27.12 -4.51 -2.25
C ILE A 24 -26.55 -5.38 -3.38
N THR A 25 -27.28 -6.40 -3.80
CA THR A 25 -26.87 -7.31 -4.88
C THR A 25 -27.97 -7.37 -5.93
N TYR A 26 -27.61 -7.28 -7.20
CA TYR A 26 -28.51 -7.41 -8.35
C TYR A 26 -27.89 -8.37 -9.36
N ARG A 27 -28.73 -9.08 -10.12
CA ARG A 27 -28.29 -9.94 -11.23
C ARG A 27 -28.41 -9.14 -12.52
N LEU A 28 -27.37 -9.19 -13.33
CA LEU A 28 -27.31 -8.55 -14.65
C LEU A 28 -27.03 -9.61 -15.71
N THR A 29 -27.55 -9.37 -16.90
CA THR A 29 -27.07 -10.02 -18.11
C THR A 29 -25.64 -9.55 -18.43
N PRO A 30 -24.90 -10.29 -19.28
CA PRO A 30 -23.56 -9.87 -19.70
C PRO A 30 -23.53 -8.47 -20.35
N ASP A 31 -24.54 -8.15 -21.17
CA ASP A 31 -24.62 -6.86 -21.88
C ASP A 31 -24.88 -5.68 -20.94
N GLU A 32 -25.78 -5.87 -19.96
CA GLU A 32 -26.05 -4.89 -18.91
C GLU A 32 -24.79 -4.64 -18.07
N TYR A 33 -24.09 -5.71 -17.68
CA TYR A 33 -22.84 -5.57 -16.94
C TYR A 33 -21.77 -4.85 -17.75
N ALA A 34 -21.63 -5.15 -19.05
CA ALA A 34 -20.69 -4.49 -19.94
C ALA A 34 -21.00 -2.99 -20.10
N ALA A 35 -22.28 -2.61 -20.18
CA ALA A 35 -22.68 -1.20 -20.22
C ALA A 35 -22.29 -0.44 -18.94
N VAL A 36 -22.53 -1.03 -17.77
CA VAL A 36 -22.15 -0.48 -16.46
C VAL A 36 -20.62 -0.37 -16.35
N ALA A 37 -19.90 -1.41 -16.78
CA ALA A 37 -18.44 -1.46 -16.70
C ALA A 37 -17.78 -0.37 -17.56
N ARG A 38 -18.18 -0.25 -18.83
CA ARG A 38 -17.68 0.82 -19.73
C ARG A 38 -17.96 2.21 -19.18
N SER A 39 -19.15 2.42 -18.61
CA SER A 39 -19.54 3.72 -18.05
C SER A 39 -18.72 4.09 -16.81
N GLY A 40 -18.37 3.10 -15.99
CA GLY A 40 -17.45 3.26 -14.86
C GLY A 40 -16.03 3.56 -15.34
N GLU A 41 -15.53 2.79 -16.30
CA GLU A 41 -14.18 2.94 -16.85
C GLU A 41 -13.93 4.33 -17.42
N ALA A 42 -14.88 4.87 -18.20
CA ALA A 42 -14.81 6.23 -18.73
C ALA A 42 -14.68 7.33 -17.65
N ARG A 43 -15.02 7.00 -16.39
CA ARG A 43 -14.94 7.89 -15.22
C ARG A 43 -13.83 7.49 -14.23
N GLY A 44 -13.04 6.47 -14.56
CA GLY A 44 -12.01 5.90 -13.68
C GLY A 44 -12.60 5.16 -12.46
N TRP A 45 -13.82 4.67 -12.56
CA TRP A 45 -14.56 3.98 -11.49
C TRP A 45 -14.74 2.49 -11.79
N SER A 46 -14.78 1.66 -10.75
CA SER A 46 -15.23 0.28 -10.90
C SER A 46 -16.74 0.21 -11.20
N PRO A 47 -17.25 -0.91 -11.75
CA PRO A 47 -18.68 -1.07 -12.03
C PRO A 47 -19.57 -0.82 -10.79
N ALA A 48 -19.13 -1.31 -9.62
CA ALA A 48 -19.84 -1.11 -8.36
C ALA A 48 -19.79 0.33 -7.84
N GLN A 49 -18.66 1.03 -8.05
CA GLN A 49 -18.53 2.45 -7.72
C GLN A 49 -19.46 3.30 -8.59
N TYR A 50 -19.50 3.01 -9.89
CA TYR A 50 -20.39 3.69 -10.84
C TYR A 50 -21.86 3.43 -10.50
N ALA A 51 -22.27 2.18 -10.29
CA ALA A 51 -23.65 1.86 -9.94
C ALA A 51 -24.10 2.57 -8.65
N ARG A 52 -23.26 2.57 -7.61
CA ARG A 52 -23.54 3.31 -6.37
C ARG A 52 -23.62 4.82 -6.62
N ALA A 53 -22.73 5.37 -7.44
CA ALA A 53 -22.72 6.80 -7.77
C ALA A 53 -24.02 7.21 -8.47
N VAL A 54 -24.49 6.42 -9.44
CA VAL A 54 -25.76 6.66 -10.14
C VAL A 54 -26.94 6.63 -9.16
N VAL A 55 -27.05 5.58 -8.34
CA VAL A 55 -28.15 5.45 -7.36
C VAL A 55 -28.16 6.60 -6.35
N LEU A 56 -26.99 7.01 -5.85
CA LEU A 56 -26.91 8.12 -4.91
C LEU A 56 -27.24 9.46 -5.58
N THR A 57 -26.78 9.67 -6.82
CA THR A 57 -27.07 10.89 -7.57
C THR A 57 -28.57 11.03 -7.86
N ASP A 58 -29.21 9.94 -8.28
CA ASP A 58 -30.66 9.88 -8.51
C ASP A 58 -31.45 10.19 -7.23
N ALA A 59 -30.97 9.70 -6.08
CA ALA A 59 -31.52 10.03 -4.76
C ALA A 59 -31.16 11.44 -4.25
N GLY A 60 -30.57 12.31 -5.08
CA GLY A 60 -30.16 13.67 -4.71
C GLY A 60 -28.99 13.75 -3.72
N GLN A 61 -28.25 12.65 -3.53
CA GLN A 61 -27.11 12.58 -2.61
C GLN A 61 -25.81 12.94 -3.32
N THR A 62 -24.94 13.68 -2.63
CA THR A 62 -23.60 13.98 -3.15
C THR A 62 -22.72 12.73 -3.09
N ILE A 63 -22.10 12.38 -4.22
CA ILE A 63 -21.17 11.24 -4.27
C ILE A 63 -19.90 11.63 -3.48
N PRO A 64 -19.48 10.83 -2.49
CA PRO A 64 -18.21 11.08 -1.78
C PRO A 64 -17.05 11.02 -2.77
N ALA A 65 -16.06 11.91 -2.62
CA ALA A 65 -14.86 11.91 -3.45
C ALA A 65 -14.23 10.51 -3.46
N ILE A 66 -14.31 9.82 -4.60
CA ILE A 66 -13.71 8.50 -4.77
C ILE A 66 -12.23 8.73 -5.03
N ALA A 67 -11.37 8.07 -4.26
CA ALA A 67 -9.93 8.05 -4.53
C ALA A 67 -9.72 7.59 -5.98
N ARG A 68 -9.18 8.49 -6.81
CA ARG A 68 -8.91 8.20 -8.22
C ARG A 68 -8.08 6.92 -8.30
N ARG A 69 -8.46 6.00 -9.20
CA ARG A 69 -7.63 4.85 -9.55
C ARG A 69 -6.25 5.42 -9.92
N ARG A 70 -5.20 4.94 -9.27
CA ARG A 70 -3.83 5.34 -9.61
C ARG A 70 -3.65 5.07 -11.10
N PRO A 71 -3.19 6.03 -11.90
CA PRO A 71 -2.95 5.80 -13.32
C PRO A 71 -2.05 4.58 -13.46
N GLU A 72 -2.41 3.69 -14.39
CA GLU A 72 -1.52 2.61 -14.78
C GLU A 72 -0.22 3.23 -15.27
N ALA A 73 0.91 2.70 -14.79
CA ALA A 73 2.21 3.17 -15.24
C ALA A 73 2.30 3.00 -16.76
N PRO A 74 2.94 3.93 -17.48
CA PRO A 74 3.25 3.76 -18.89
C PRO A 74 3.84 2.37 -19.17
N PRO A 75 3.56 1.76 -20.34
CA PRO A 75 4.06 0.42 -20.69
C PRO A 75 5.58 0.27 -20.50
N GLU A 76 6.32 1.34 -20.80
CA GLU A 76 7.77 1.47 -20.63
C GLU A 76 8.23 1.31 -19.17
N LEU A 77 7.41 1.73 -18.21
CA LEU A 77 7.72 1.66 -16.78
C LEU A 77 7.17 0.40 -16.11
N GLN A 78 6.35 -0.37 -16.81
CA GLN A 78 5.68 -1.55 -16.25
C GLN A 78 6.66 -2.68 -15.93
N SER A 79 7.72 -2.83 -16.72
CA SER A 79 8.84 -3.76 -16.45
C SER A 79 9.69 -3.31 -15.26
N ALA A 80 9.84 -1.99 -15.03
CA ALA A 80 10.62 -1.42 -13.94
C ALA A 80 9.86 -1.36 -12.60
N LEU A 81 8.52 -1.45 -12.62
CA LEU A 81 7.68 -1.35 -11.43
C LEU A 81 8.05 -2.31 -10.29
N PRO A 82 8.35 -3.61 -10.54
CA PRO A 82 8.75 -4.53 -9.47
C PRO A 82 10.04 -4.09 -8.76
N VAL A 83 11.04 -3.65 -9.54
CA VAL A 83 12.34 -3.18 -9.02
C VAL A 83 12.15 -1.89 -8.23
N LEU A 84 11.40 -0.92 -8.76
CA LEU A 84 11.11 0.35 -8.07
C LEU A 84 10.30 0.13 -6.79
N THR A 85 9.38 -0.84 -6.79
CA THR A 85 8.58 -1.17 -5.61
C THR A 85 9.44 -1.85 -4.54
N ALA A 86 10.33 -2.75 -4.93
CA ALA A 86 11.29 -3.38 -4.02
C ALA A 86 12.21 -2.31 -3.39
N LEU A 87 12.78 -1.44 -4.21
CA LEU A 87 13.61 -0.31 -3.78
C LEU A 87 12.91 0.57 -2.75
N LEU A 88 11.65 0.92 -3.01
CA LEU A 88 10.86 1.74 -2.11
C LEU A 88 10.53 1.02 -0.79
N GLY A 89 10.37 -0.31 -0.84
CA GLY A 89 10.25 -1.17 0.34
C GLY A 89 11.51 -1.14 1.21
N ASP A 90 12.68 -1.29 0.58
CA ASP A 90 13.97 -1.25 1.26
C ASP A 90 14.24 0.10 1.93
N ILE A 91 13.97 1.21 1.24
CA ILE A 91 14.10 2.57 1.79
C ILE A 91 13.21 2.74 3.04
N ARG A 92 11.96 2.25 2.99
CA ARG A 92 11.05 2.30 4.15
C ARG A 92 11.58 1.47 5.31
N HIS A 93 12.19 0.32 5.03
CA HIS A 93 12.78 -0.52 6.06
C HIS A 93 13.97 0.18 6.74
N ILE A 94 14.89 0.76 5.96
CA ILE A 94 16.02 1.53 6.47
C ILE A 94 15.54 2.67 7.37
N ARG A 95 14.56 3.47 6.92
CA ARG A 95 13.97 4.54 7.73
C ARG A 95 13.42 4.02 9.06
N THR A 96 12.78 2.86 9.05
CA THR A 96 12.23 2.25 10.26
C THR A 96 13.33 1.87 11.26
N LEU A 97 14.43 1.27 10.78
CA LEU A 97 15.60 0.95 11.61
C LEU A 97 16.23 2.21 12.22
N LEU A 98 16.40 3.27 11.42
CA LEU A 98 16.92 4.55 11.89
C LEU A 98 16.03 5.19 12.97
N ASN A 99 14.70 5.11 12.82
CA ASN A 99 13.78 5.61 13.84
C ASN A 99 13.86 4.80 15.14
N GLN A 100 13.97 3.47 15.06
CA GLN A 100 14.15 2.62 16.24
C GLN A 100 15.47 2.91 16.95
N LEU A 101 16.51 3.20 16.18
CA LEU A 101 17.82 3.58 16.67
C LEU A 101 17.80 4.91 17.42
N ALA A 102 17.20 5.94 16.82
CA ALA A 102 17.02 7.24 17.44
C ALA A 102 16.20 7.13 18.74
N ALA A 103 15.14 6.33 18.75
CA ALA A 103 14.35 6.09 19.96
C ALA A 103 15.17 5.42 21.08
N ARG A 104 16.02 4.44 20.75
CA ARG A 104 16.91 3.77 21.72
C ARG A 104 18.02 4.67 22.24
N ALA A 105 18.59 5.50 21.37
CA ALA A 105 19.60 6.49 21.75
C ALA A 105 18.99 7.54 22.70
N ASN A 106 17.79 8.05 22.39
CA ASN A 106 17.05 8.97 23.26
C ASN A 106 16.69 8.34 24.61
N ALA A 107 16.52 7.02 24.67
CA ALA A 107 16.28 6.27 25.90
C ALA A 107 17.57 5.94 26.70
N GLY A 108 18.75 6.41 26.27
CA GLY A 108 20.03 6.18 26.94
C GLY A 108 20.63 4.79 26.71
N ALA A 109 20.08 3.98 25.80
CA ALA A 109 20.53 2.61 25.52
C ALA A 109 21.52 2.58 24.33
N VAL A 110 22.77 2.97 24.58
CA VAL A 110 23.81 3.16 23.54
C VAL A 110 24.30 1.85 22.91
N ALA A 111 24.53 0.79 23.70
CA ALA A 111 25.05 -0.48 23.17
C ALA A 111 24.06 -1.22 22.21
N PRO A 112 22.74 -1.29 22.49
CA PRO A 112 21.75 -1.80 21.55
C PRO A 112 21.53 -0.93 20.31
N ALA A 113 21.93 0.34 20.36
CA ALA A 113 21.90 1.23 19.21
C ALA A 113 23.04 0.89 18.23
N CYS A 114 24.28 0.71 18.72
CA CYS A 114 25.43 0.29 17.88
C CYS A 114 25.17 -1.01 17.08
N ALA A 115 24.47 -2.00 17.67
CA ALA A 115 24.09 -3.22 16.94
C ALA A 115 23.01 -2.98 15.86
N GLY A 116 22.20 -1.93 16.01
CA GLY A 116 21.24 -1.49 15.00
C GLY A 116 21.89 -0.82 13.79
N TYR A 117 23.00 -0.11 14.00
CA TYR A 117 23.78 0.51 12.92
C TYR A 117 24.33 -0.53 11.94
N ALA A 118 24.97 -1.60 12.45
CA ALA A 118 25.52 -2.66 11.59
C ALA A 118 24.44 -3.32 10.70
N LYS A 119 23.22 -3.50 11.23
CA LYS A 119 22.10 -4.05 10.46
C LYS A 119 21.60 -3.07 9.39
N ALA A 120 21.49 -1.80 9.72
CA ALA A 120 21.10 -0.76 8.76
C ALA A 120 22.13 -0.61 7.63
N GLU A 121 23.42 -0.66 7.97
CA GLU A 121 24.54 -0.61 7.03
C GLU A 121 24.50 -1.77 6.04
N THR A 122 24.30 -3.02 6.49
CA THR A 122 24.16 -4.18 5.59
C THR A 122 22.97 -4.04 4.64
N VAL A 123 21.83 -3.50 5.11
CA VAL A 123 20.65 -3.28 4.25
C VAL A 123 20.92 -2.19 3.21
N VAL A 124 21.59 -1.10 3.58
CA VAL A 124 21.97 -0.03 2.66
C VAL A 124 22.98 -0.52 1.62
N GLN A 125 23.95 -1.34 2.02
CA GLN A 125 24.93 -1.95 1.12
C GLN A 125 24.23 -2.86 0.09
N GLY A 126 23.38 -3.78 0.54
CA GLY A 126 22.64 -4.67 -0.35
C GLY A 126 21.60 -3.96 -1.22
N LEU A 127 21.10 -2.79 -0.80
CA LEU A 127 20.30 -1.92 -1.67
C LEU A 127 21.15 -1.30 -2.79
N SER A 128 22.33 -0.81 -2.44
CA SER A 128 23.27 -0.18 -3.38
C SER A 128 23.74 -1.18 -4.44
N GLU A 129 24.06 -2.40 -4.05
CA GLU A 129 24.45 -3.48 -4.98
C GLU A 129 23.33 -3.84 -5.97
N ARG A 130 22.07 -3.90 -5.50
CA ARG A 130 20.92 -4.15 -6.37
C ARG A 130 20.65 -3.01 -7.34
N ILE A 131 20.84 -1.76 -6.93
CA ILE A 131 20.74 -0.59 -7.81
C ILE A 131 21.82 -0.65 -8.89
N VAL A 132 23.07 -0.90 -8.50
CA VAL A 132 24.20 -1.00 -9.43
C VAL A 132 24.00 -2.15 -10.42
N ALA A 133 23.58 -3.33 -9.96
CA ALA A 133 23.29 -4.47 -10.82
C ALA A 133 22.13 -4.19 -11.80
N ALA A 134 21.09 -3.47 -11.36
CA ALA A 134 19.98 -3.09 -12.22
C ALA A 134 20.39 -2.05 -13.28
N ILE A 135 21.33 -1.15 -12.97
CA ILE A 135 21.84 -0.14 -13.92
C ILE A 135 22.83 -0.76 -14.91
N LEU A 136 23.74 -1.61 -14.45
CA LEU A 136 24.78 -2.21 -15.30
C LEU A 136 24.30 -3.42 -16.11
N GLY A 137 23.16 -4.03 -15.72
CA GLY A 137 22.55 -5.16 -16.41
C GLY A 137 21.82 -4.81 -17.72
N GLU A 138 21.66 -3.52 -18.05
CA GLU A 138 21.04 -3.06 -19.31
C GLU A 138 22.05 -2.78 -20.44
N GLU A 139 23.37 -2.76 -20.18
CA GLU A 139 24.38 -2.48 -21.24
C GLU A 139 24.79 -3.71 -22.06
N GLY A 140 24.20 -4.90 -21.81
CA GLY A 140 24.65 -6.18 -22.38
C GLY A 140 23.81 -6.78 -23.52
N ALA A 141 22.81 -6.06 -24.05
CA ALA A 141 21.97 -6.56 -25.14
C ALA A 141 21.94 -5.57 -26.31
N SER A 142 23.01 -5.58 -27.11
CA SER A 142 22.98 -5.08 -28.49
C SER A 142 23.73 -6.01 -29.42
#